data_AF-A0A945BB50-F1
#
_entry.id   AF-A0A945BB50-F1
#
_cell.length_a   1.000
_cell.length_b   1.000
_cell.length_c   1.000
_cell.angle_alpha   90.00
_cell.angle_beta   90.00
_cell.angle_gamma   90.00
#
_symmetry.space_group_name_H-M   'P 1'
#
loop_
_entity.id
_entity.type
_entity.pdbx_description
1 polymer ?
#
loop_
_entity_poly.entity_id
_entity_poly.type
_entity_poly.pdbx_seq_one_letter_code
_entity_poly.pdbx_strand_id
1 'polypeptide(L)'
;MAYADDAEHEELHEPTSFIAKYVWSQDHKVIAIQYSLIAIFVGLIALVLSAMMRMQIGFPESIDMDSTEYYQAMTMHGMIMVIYLLTALFLGGF
;
A
#
# COMPACT_ATOMS: atom_id res chain seq x y z
N MET A 1 43.79 -31.85 -6.96
CA MET A 1 42.65 -31.35 -7.76
C MET A 1 41.38 -32.07 -7.33
N ALA A 2 40.98 -31.85 -6.06
CA ALA A 2 39.82 -32.46 -5.41
C ALA A 2 39.27 -31.53 -4.30
N TYR A 3 39.55 -30.23 -4.42
CA TYR A 3 39.17 -29.19 -3.45
C TYR A 3 38.42 -28.03 -4.11
N ALA A 4 38.02 -28.20 -5.38
CA ALA A 4 37.35 -27.16 -6.17
C ALA A 4 35.88 -27.48 -6.46
N ASP A 5 35.38 -28.67 -6.08
CA ASP A 5 34.02 -29.12 -6.41
C ASP A 5 33.03 -28.92 -5.24
N ASP A 6 33.52 -28.82 -4.00
CA ASP A 6 32.68 -28.67 -2.80
C ASP A 6 32.35 -27.21 -2.44
N ALA A 7 32.89 -26.24 -3.20
CA ALA A 7 32.64 -24.80 -2.95
C ALA A 7 31.42 -24.24 -3.72
N GLU A 8 30.66 -25.11 -4.40
CA GLU A 8 29.58 -24.70 -5.32
C GLU A 8 28.18 -24.88 -4.71
N HIS A 9 28.11 -25.35 -3.46
CA HIS A 9 26.88 -25.53 -2.68
C HIS A 9 26.96 -24.83 -1.31
N GLU A 10 27.49 -23.61 -1.23
CA GLU A 10 27.09 -22.74 -0.13
C GLU A 10 25.61 -22.39 -0.33
N GLU A 11 24.75 -23.15 0.34
CA GLU A 11 23.35 -22.83 0.56
C GLU A 11 23.24 -21.39 1.05
N LEU A 12 22.91 -20.49 0.13
CA LEU A 12 22.41 -19.17 0.45
C LEU A 12 21.27 -19.39 1.45
N HIS A 13 21.51 -19.02 2.71
CA HIS A 13 20.56 -19.12 3.81
C HIS A 13 19.29 -18.31 3.47
N GLU A 14 18.39 -18.88 2.67
CA GLU A 14 17.09 -18.31 2.42
C GLU A 14 16.29 -18.41 3.72
N PRO A 15 15.67 -17.31 4.20
CA PRO A 15 14.88 -17.34 5.41
C PRO A 15 13.73 -18.36 5.28
N THR A 16 13.84 -19.46 6.03
CA THR A 16 12.93 -20.62 5.99
C THR A 16 11.58 -20.38 6.67
N SER A 17 11.43 -19.25 7.36
CA SER A 17 10.22 -18.83 8.08
C SER A 17 9.33 -17.90 7.24
N PHE A 18 8.03 -18.18 7.18
CA PHE A 18 7.02 -17.33 6.52
C PHE A 18 7.07 -15.86 6.97
N ILE A 19 7.35 -15.65 8.26
CA ILE A 19 7.47 -14.32 8.86
C ILE A 19 8.72 -13.60 8.33
N ALA A 20 9.85 -14.30 8.22
CA ALA A 20 11.09 -13.70 7.73
C ALA A 20 11.05 -13.42 6.21
N LYS A 21 10.28 -14.19 5.44
CA LYS A 21 10.13 -13.97 4.00
C LYS A 21 9.14 -12.85 3.65
N TYR A 22 8.05 -12.68 4.40
CA TYR A 22 6.97 -11.76 4.05
C TYR A 22 6.75 -10.60 5.03
N VAL A 23 7.10 -10.72 6.32
CA VAL A 23 6.91 -9.62 7.29
C VAL A 23 8.24 -8.89 7.57
N TRP A 24 9.33 -9.65 7.67
CA TRP A 24 10.71 -9.16 7.86
C TRP A 24 11.59 -9.43 6.64
N SER A 25 11.04 -9.22 5.44
CA SER A 25 11.79 -9.43 4.20
C SER A 25 12.86 -8.35 4.03
N GLN A 26 14.09 -8.77 3.72
CA GLN A 26 15.17 -7.86 3.28
C GLN A 26 15.21 -7.72 1.74
N ASP A 27 14.38 -8.49 1.01
CA ASP A 27 14.28 -8.42 -0.44
C ASP A 27 13.42 -7.20 -0.85
N HIS A 28 14.04 -6.26 -1.56
CA HIS A 28 13.38 -5.06 -2.09
C HIS A 28 12.20 -5.38 -3.00
N LYS A 29 12.19 -6.54 -3.69
CA LYS A 29 11.05 -6.96 -4.53
C LYS A 29 9.81 -7.27 -3.69
N VAL A 30 10.01 -7.95 -2.56
CA VAL A 30 8.91 -8.29 -1.65
C VAL A 30 8.36 -7.01 -1.01
N ILE A 31 9.23 -6.10 -0.62
CA ILE A 31 8.87 -4.79 -0.07
C ILE A 31 8.08 -3.96 -1.12
N ALA A 32 8.56 -3.89 -2.36
CA ALA A 32 7.90 -3.17 -3.46
C ALA A 32 6.47 -3.68 -3.71
N ILE A 33 6.28 -4.99 -3.71
CA ILE A 33 4.94 -5.61 -3.86
C ILE A 33 4.03 -5.24 -2.69
N GLN A 34 4.53 -5.22 -1.45
CA GLN A 34 3.74 -4.84 -0.28
C GLN A 34 3.29 -3.38 -0.33
N TYR A 35 4.20 -2.46 -0.63
CA TYR A 35 3.86 -1.04 -0.77
C TYR A 35 2.87 -0.81 -1.91
N SER A 36 3.05 -1.48 -3.05
CA SER A 36 2.14 -1.40 -4.19
C SER A 36 0.73 -1.91 -3.85
N LEU A 37 0.62 -3.02 -3.13
CA LEU A 37 -0.65 -3.59 -2.71
C LEU A 37 -1.39 -2.64 -1.76
N ILE A 38 -0.70 -2.12 -0.76
CA ILE A 38 -1.27 -1.15 0.18
C ILE A 38 -1.66 0.15 -0.55
N ALA A 39 -0.85 0.65 -1.48
CA ALA A 39 -1.14 1.84 -2.28
C ALA A 39 -2.45 1.70 -3.06
N ILE A 40 -2.65 0.55 -3.73
CA ILE A 40 -3.90 0.27 -4.47
C ILE A 40 -5.08 0.19 -3.49
N PHE A 41 -4.92 -0.50 -2.36
CA PHE A 41 -5.99 -0.65 -1.37
C PHE A 41 -6.45 0.71 -0.80
N VAL A 42 -5.52 1.55 -0.35
CA VAL A 42 -5.87 2.88 0.17
C VAL A 42 -6.40 3.80 -0.93
N GLY A 43 -5.91 3.65 -2.17
CA GLY A 43 -6.44 4.36 -3.33
C GLY A 43 -7.89 4.04 -3.62
N LEU A 44 -8.30 2.77 -3.51
CA LEU A 44 -9.71 2.38 -3.64
C LEU A 44 -10.59 3.02 -2.57
N ILE A 45 -10.12 3.09 -1.32
CA ILE A 45 -10.85 3.78 -0.23
C ILE A 45 -11.01 5.27 -0.55
N ALA A 46 -9.97 5.93 -1.05
CA ALA A 46 -10.04 7.33 -1.44
C ALA A 46 -11.01 7.59 -2.59
N LEU A 47 -11.12 6.66 -3.55
CA LEU A 47 -12.10 6.75 -4.64
C LEU A 47 -13.54 6.64 -4.10
N VAL A 48 -13.80 5.76 -3.14
CA VAL A 48 -15.12 5.65 -2.49
C VAL A 48 -15.45 6.94 -1.73
N LEU A 49 -14.52 7.46 -0.93
CA LEU A 49 -14.69 8.76 -0.25
C LEU A 49 -14.98 9.89 -1.24
N SER A 50 -14.29 9.92 -2.39
CA SER A 50 -14.53 10.89 -3.45
C SER A 50 -15.95 10.78 -4.02
N ALA A 51 -16.43 9.56 -4.24
CA ALA A 51 -17.77 9.30 -4.74
C ALA A 51 -18.85 9.72 -3.73
N MET A 52 -18.65 9.47 -2.43
CA MET A 52 -19.56 9.90 -1.36
C MET A 52 -19.67 11.43 -1.29
N MET A 53 -18.54 12.15 -1.32
CA MET A 53 -18.56 13.62 -1.34
C MET A 53 -19.26 14.17 -2.58
N ARG A 54 -19.07 13.54 -3.76
CA ARG A 54 -19.78 13.92 -4.99
C ARG A 54 -21.28 13.67 -4.89
N MET A 55 -21.70 12.57 -4.25
CA MET A 55 -23.10 12.26 -4.04
C MET A 55 -23.77 13.29 -3.11
N GLN A 56 -23.06 13.76 -2.08
CA GLN A 56 -23.54 14.83 -1.18
C GLN A 56 -23.83 16.15 -1.92
N ILE A 57 -22.96 16.55 -2.85
CA ILE A 57 -23.15 17.77 -3.64
C ILE A 57 -24.27 17.60 -4.69
N GLY A 58 -24.38 16.40 -5.29
CA GLY A 58 -25.35 16.12 -6.36
C GLY A 58 -26.77 15.85 -5.87
N PHE A 59 -26.92 15.21 -4.71
CA PHE A 59 -28.20 14.81 -4.12
C PHE A 59 -28.17 15.03 -2.60
N PRO A 60 -28.32 16.28 -2.13
CA PRO A 60 -28.19 16.65 -0.72
C PRO A 60 -29.23 15.99 0.20
N GLU A 61 -30.26 15.33 -0.34
CA GLU A 61 -31.32 14.64 0.41
C GLU A 61 -31.07 13.13 0.56
N SER A 62 -30.06 12.57 -0.13
CA SER A 62 -29.80 11.12 -0.19
C SER A 62 -28.81 10.62 0.85
N ILE A 63 -27.89 11.47 1.29
CA ILE A 63 -26.90 11.17 2.33
C ILE A 63 -26.96 12.33 3.33
N ASP A 64 -27.37 12.02 4.56
CA ASP A 64 -27.47 13.03 5.63
C ASP A 64 -26.10 13.18 6.31
N MET A 65 -25.14 13.73 5.57
CA MET A 65 -23.79 13.97 6.07
C MET A 65 -23.71 15.39 6.64
N ASP A 66 -23.48 15.51 7.95
CA ASP A 66 -23.29 16.80 8.60
C ASP A 66 -22.07 17.53 8.02
N SER A 67 -22.07 18.86 8.14
CA SER A 67 -20.96 19.72 7.69
C SER A 67 -19.61 19.26 8.28
N THR A 68 -19.61 18.79 9.53
CA THR A 68 -18.41 18.27 10.20
C THR A 68 -17.85 17.03 9.50
N GLU A 69 -18.71 16.07 9.18
CA GLU A 69 -18.32 14.79 8.57
C GLU A 69 -17.84 15.00 7.13
N TYR A 70 -18.45 15.94 6.39
CA TYR A 70 -17.98 16.34 5.07
C TYR A 70 -16.55 16.91 5.10
N TYR A 71 -16.23 17.81 6.04
CA TYR A 71 -14.88 18.37 6.15
C TYR A 71 -13.84 17.34 6.60
N GLN A 72 -14.24 16.40 7.46
CA GLN A 72 -13.38 15.27 7.83
C GLN A 72 -13.11 14.36 6.64
N ALA A 73 -14.16 13.97 5.89
CA ALA A 73 -14.03 13.15 4.69
C ALA A 73 -13.15 13.82 3.62
N MET A 74 -13.29 15.12 3.41
CA MET A 74 -12.46 15.92 2.48
C MET A 74 -10.98 15.88 2.88
N THR A 75 -10.69 16.11 4.15
CA THR A 75 -9.31 16.12 4.68
C THR A 75 -8.68 14.73 4.59
N MET A 76 -9.43 13.70 4.97
CA MET A 76 -8.96 12.31 4.88
C MET A 76 -8.75 11.87 3.44
N HIS A 77 -9.65 12.22 2.51
CA HIS A 77 -9.48 11.95 1.08
C HIS A 77 -8.19 12.57 0.53
N GLY A 78 -7.95 13.85 0.83
CA GLY A 78 -6.74 14.56 0.39
C GLY A 78 -5.46 13.94 0.96
N MET A 79 -5.44 13.63 2.26
CA MET A 79 -4.31 12.96 2.90
C MET A 79 -4.04 11.58 2.30
N ILE A 80 -5.08 10.79 2.01
CA ILE A 80 -4.93 9.46 1.40
C ILE A 80 -4.41 9.55 -0.03
N MET A 81 -4.93 10.46 -0.86
CA MET A 81 -4.48 10.60 -2.24
C MET A 81 -3.05 11.16 -2.33
N VAL A 82 -2.75 12.23 -1.59
CA VAL A 82 -1.48 12.95 -1.76
C VAL A 82 -0.37 12.34 -0.94
N ILE A 83 -0.62 12.00 0.32
CA ILE A 83 0.42 11.45 1.17
C ILE A 83 0.49 9.94 0.96
N TYR A 84 -0.56 9.19 1.27
CA TYR A 84 -0.44 7.73 1.32
C TYR A 84 -0.33 7.06 -0.06
N LEU A 85 -1.13 7.47 -1.05
CA LEU A 85 -1.11 6.88 -2.39
C LEU A 85 0.14 7.32 -3.17
N LEU A 86 0.38 8.63 -3.35
CA LEU A 86 1.55 9.07 -4.12
C LEU A 86 2.87 8.64 -3.49
N THR A 87 3.03 8.72 -2.16
CA THR A 87 4.28 8.27 -1.54
C THR A 87 4.48 6.77 -1.67
N ALA A 88 3.46 5.94 -1.44
CA ALA A 88 3.60 4.49 -1.55
C ALA A 88 3.76 4.02 -3.01
N LEU A 89 3.12 4.68 -3.97
CA LEU A 89 3.25 4.36 -5.40
C LEU A 89 4.62 4.74 -5.94
N PHE A 90 5.15 5.92 -5.56
CA PHE A 90 6.50 6.28 -5.95
C PHE A 90 7.52 5.45 -5.16
N LEU A 91 7.56 5.50 -3.83
CA LEU A 91 8.57 4.75 -3.05
C LEU A 91 8.51 3.22 -3.22
N GLY A 92 7.35 2.64 -3.50
CA GLY A 92 7.17 1.19 -3.66
C GLY A 92 7.33 0.68 -5.09
N GLY A 93 7.45 1.55 -6.09
CA GLY A 93 7.45 1.19 -7.50
C GLY A 93 8.83 0.87 -8.11
N PHE A 94 9.92 1.02 -7.35
CA PHE A 94 11.30 0.85 -7.83
C PHE A 94 12.22 0.19 -6.81
#